data_AF-A0A067BVP1-F1
#
_entry.id   AF-A0A067BVP1-F1
#
_cell.length_a   1.000
_cell.length_b   1.000
_cell.length_c   1.000
_cell.angle_alpha   90.00
_cell.angle_beta   90.00
_cell.angle_gamma   90.00
#
_symmetry.space_group_name_H-M   'P 1'
#
loop_
_entity.id
_entity.type
_entity.pdbx_description
1 polymer ?
#
loop_
_entity_poly.entity_id
_entity_poly.type
_entity_poly.pdbx_seq_one_letter_code
_entity_poly.pdbx_strand_id
1 'polypeptide(L)'
;MPPSIRAYVVDHHGVRGLARLGYGYVKRAMSLFVVFLLAMDAVVNNWALSNYLAGGYMRGYSIANMSNMGQWMANYTVVNLVSKNDRVFAISAGEFELTPSTVLCPIFQGNYSVDLSVSNKVKLAVAADATTFYRGNAFTHATNANDKVPAGATSVDLLRHGYLPGRTTVDKRFTRDIVLANTPTPQTQVVPYFRIYSRNYCTGCDAVAELGYSTCELSMVYNDATKTLTVTSSAFVPGSTYQLGFTVVNSAMALTALIVKLLAIFVGVGGYIASRRTVQWLEVDPAKPDSFIAKVIRTVVPKYFPFPSEALSYDMLLFNSDIFVYLYTLSVVLDLQNCLRYARDVSVYNAPAPQALVSIEIFALSFRLLWLNLVILKLCKLLWNLLGIASFNGQSVMMGFFNFSSVTALYLSGLSLFFIPSFIDYCNSDNHELYHHTEPLDGIRVEVVHGIYIRVAPYVVFVLLVNIVVILVLDHVWNLSHWKMLRKNSLARQAVYNSTSIMCDFLWGIEPHELPTGPGSVVSISARRLSTLQWFYMSHLTCFGLPAKDLLAKKRTVLTVHVRSLPTKSVSSPDEPPSATADAMDEYFMLAQDGDANIHILDGNLTEVPSVVYNVKILKNAFIKLK
;
A
#
# COMPACT_ATOMS: atom_id res chain seq x y z
N MET A 1 61.39 -4.34 22.68
CA MET A 1 61.72 -5.60 23.37
C MET A 1 61.10 -5.56 24.78
N PRO A 2 60.33 -6.60 25.18
CA PRO A 2 59.67 -6.76 26.49
C PRO A 2 60.64 -7.48 27.48
N PRO A 3 60.26 -8.13 28.63
CA PRO A 3 58.94 -8.38 29.26
C PRO A 3 58.91 -8.29 30.81
N SER A 4 57.72 -8.41 31.44
CA SER A 4 57.47 -9.47 32.44
C SER A 4 55.99 -9.59 32.82
N ILE A 5 55.62 -10.84 33.12
CA ILE A 5 54.29 -11.41 33.35
C ILE A 5 53.99 -11.50 34.85
N ARG A 6 52.68 -11.45 35.19
CA ARG A 6 51.92 -12.06 36.32
C ARG A 6 51.36 -11.07 37.36
N ALA A 7 50.04 -10.94 37.34
CA ALA A 7 49.18 -11.20 38.50
C ALA A 7 47.71 -11.24 38.04
N TYR A 8 47.15 -12.45 37.98
CA TYR A 8 45.71 -12.67 38.07
C TYR A 8 45.30 -12.37 39.51
N VAL A 9 44.50 -11.33 39.72
CA VAL A 9 43.62 -11.22 40.89
C VAL A 9 42.24 -10.85 40.36
N VAL A 10 41.34 -11.79 40.58
CA VAL A 10 39.91 -11.73 40.36
C VAL A 10 39.33 -10.73 41.35
N ASP A 11 38.61 -9.70 40.87
CA ASP A 11 37.40 -9.27 41.57
C ASP A 11 36.38 -8.54 40.68
N HIS A 12 35.13 -8.66 41.11
CA HIS A 12 33.87 -8.54 40.40
C HIS A 12 33.51 -7.18 39.78
N HIS A 13 33.00 -7.22 38.54
CA HIS A 13 31.82 -6.50 38.02
C HIS A 13 31.55 -7.05 36.60
N GLY A 14 31.02 -8.27 36.43
CA GLY A 14 29.68 -8.66 36.88
C GLY A 14 28.63 -7.94 36.02
N VAL A 15 27.88 -8.67 35.19
CA VAL A 15 26.77 -8.22 34.31
C VAL A 15 27.14 -7.88 32.84
N ARG A 16 28.12 -7.01 32.54
CA ARG A 16 28.34 -6.56 31.13
C ARG A 16 29.04 -7.58 30.21
N GLY A 17 29.92 -8.43 30.75
CA GLY A 17 30.58 -9.50 29.99
C GLY A 17 29.65 -10.69 29.71
N LEU A 18 28.84 -11.06 30.70
CA LEU A 18 27.79 -12.09 30.58
C LEU A 18 26.68 -11.68 29.61
N ALA A 19 26.32 -10.39 29.54
CA ALA A 19 25.35 -9.89 28.57
C ALA A 19 25.83 -10.01 27.11
N ARG A 20 27.14 -9.85 26.84
CA ARG A 20 27.69 -10.02 25.48
C ARG A 20 27.82 -11.49 25.07
N LEU A 21 28.16 -12.38 26.01
CA LEU A 21 28.13 -13.82 25.79
C LEU A 21 26.69 -14.33 25.61
N GLY A 22 25.74 -13.83 26.41
CA GLY A 22 24.30 -14.12 26.28
C GLY A 22 23.70 -13.66 24.96
N TYR A 23 24.06 -12.46 24.47
CA TYR A 23 23.65 -11.97 23.16
C TYR A 23 24.19 -12.83 22.01
N GLY A 24 25.41 -13.37 22.15
CA GLY A 24 26.00 -14.32 21.20
C GLY A 24 25.26 -15.68 21.17
N TYR A 25 24.82 -16.17 22.33
CA TYR A 25 24.03 -17.40 22.45
C TYR A 25 22.60 -17.24 21.91
N VAL A 26 21.93 -16.11 22.19
CA VAL A 26 20.58 -15.80 21.67
C VAL A 26 20.59 -15.68 20.14
N LYS A 27 21.63 -15.09 19.55
CA LYS A 27 21.78 -14.99 18.10
C LYS A 27 21.99 -16.36 17.43
N ARG A 28 22.76 -17.27 18.06
CA ARG A 28 22.94 -18.65 17.56
C ARG A 28 21.71 -19.52 17.77
N ALA A 29 20.96 -19.33 18.85
CA ALA A 29 19.69 -20.02 19.11
C ALA A 29 18.59 -19.62 18.12
N MET A 30 18.51 -18.34 17.76
CA MET A 30 17.59 -17.84 16.72
C MET A 30 17.92 -18.39 15.33
N SER A 31 19.19 -18.56 14.98
CA SER A 31 19.58 -19.20 13.71
C SER A 31 19.27 -20.71 13.68
N LEU A 32 19.40 -21.42 14.81
CA LEU A 32 18.99 -22.83 14.94
C LEU A 32 17.46 -23.00 14.91
N PHE A 33 16.70 -22.03 15.44
CA PHE A 33 15.23 -22.01 15.38
C PHE A 33 14.71 -21.84 13.94
N VAL A 34 15.41 -21.06 13.10
CA VAL A 34 15.09 -20.94 11.66
C VAL A 34 15.36 -22.24 10.90
N VAL A 35 16.43 -22.97 11.24
CA VAL A 35 16.72 -24.30 10.65
C VAL A 35 15.71 -25.35 11.14
N PHE A 36 15.25 -25.27 12.39
CA PHE A 36 14.16 -26.11 12.90
C PHE A 36 12.83 -25.82 12.20
N LEU A 37 12.49 -24.56 11.91
CA LEU A 37 11.31 -24.17 11.13
C LEU A 37 11.40 -24.65 9.66
N LEU A 38 12.58 -24.61 9.04
CA LEU A 38 12.84 -25.19 7.71
C LEU A 38 12.78 -26.73 7.70
N ALA A 39 13.22 -27.39 8.77
CA ALA A 39 13.09 -28.84 8.93
C ALA A 39 11.64 -29.28 9.24
N MET A 40 10.87 -28.46 9.98
CA MET A 40 9.44 -28.67 10.17
C MET A 40 8.66 -28.49 8.86
N ASP A 41 9.02 -27.52 8.02
CA ASP A 41 8.44 -27.37 6.67
C ASP A 41 8.74 -28.61 5.80
N ALA A 42 9.95 -29.18 5.90
CA ALA A 42 10.34 -30.42 5.21
C ALA A 42 9.68 -31.70 5.76
N VAL A 43 9.22 -31.71 7.02
CA VAL A 43 8.60 -32.89 7.68
C VAL A 43 7.07 -32.81 7.70
N VAL A 44 6.48 -31.61 7.71
CA VAL A 44 5.02 -31.38 7.79
C VAL A 44 4.37 -31.33 6.40
N ASN A 45 5.12 -31.02 5.34
CA ASN A 45 4.64 -31.14 3.96
C ASN A 45 4.88 -32.53 3.37
N ASN A 46 4.27 -33.54 4.01
CA ASN A 46 4.03 -34.82 3.37
C ASN A 46 2.52 -35.07 3.27
N TRP A 47 1.96 -34.76 2.12
CA TRP A 47 0.70 -35.31 1.65
C TRP A 47 0.89 -35.85 0.23
N ALA A 48 1.80 -36.82 0.13
CA ALA A 48 1.69 -37.87 -0.87
C ALA A 48 0.52 -38.80 -0.51
N LEU A 49 -0.72 -38.33 -0.61
CA LEU A 49 -1.90 -39.21 -0.66
C LEU A 49 -3.13 -38.49 -1.24
N SER A 50 -3.21 -38.44 -2.57
CA SER A 50 -4.50 -38.48 -3.25
C SER A 50 -4.34 -39.02 -4.67
N ASN A 51 -3.64 -40.15 -4.80
CA ASN A 51 -4.01 -41.10 -5.85
C ASN A 51 -5.24 -41.87 -5.34
N TYR A 52 -6.24 -42.05 -6.21
CA TYR A 52 -7.60 -42.56 -5.96
C TYR A 52 -8.68 -41.53 -5.61
N LEU A 53 -8.93 -40.59 -6.54
CA LEU A 53 -10.25 -40.00 -6.70
C LEU A 53 -11.09 -40.86 -7.66
N ALA A 54 -11.53 -42.02 -7.16
CA ALA A 54 -12.73 -42.69 -7.64
C ALA A 54 -13.77 -42.56 -6.53
N GLY A 55 -14.52 -41.47 -6.56
CA GLY A 55 -15.70 -41.24 -5.71
C GLY A 55 -16.94 -41.23 -6.57
N GLY A 56 -18.09 -41.57 -6.00
CA GLY A 56 -19.37 -41.41 -6.68
C GLY A 56 -19.69 -39.92 -6.79
N TYR A 57 -19.67 -39.37 -8.00
CA TYR A 57 -20.15 -38.01 -8.22
C TYR A 57 -21.67 -37.97 -8.05
N MET A 58 -22.18 -36.86 -7.55
CA MET A 58 -23.62 -36.57 -7.61
C MET A 58 -24.08 -36.64 -9.07
N ARG A 59 -25.23 -37.30 -9.31
CA ARG A 59 -25.77 -37.48 -10.66
C ARG A 59 -25.98 -36.11 -11.30
N GLY A 60 -25.36 -35.89 -12.47
CA GLY A 60 -25.39 -34.60 -13.17
C GLY A 60 -24.23 -33.66 -12.84
N TYR A 61 -23.48 -33.88 -11.75
CA TYR A 61 -22.45 -32.97 -11.23
C TYR A 61 -21.07 -33.64 -11.14
N SER A 62 -20.63 -34.18 -12.27
CA SER A 62 -19.30 -34.77 -12.43
C SER A 62 -18.37 -33.84 -13.21
N ILE A 63 -17.06 -34.07 -13.13
CA ILE A 63 -16.09 -33.30 -13.92
C ILE A 63 -16.40 -33.40 -15.43
N ALA A 64 -16.89 -34.54 -15.90
CA ALA A 64 -17.23 -34.75 -17.32
C ALA A 64 -18.48 -33.98 -17.77
N ASN A 65 -19.32 -33.52 -16.83
CA ASN A 65 -20.55 -32.79 -17.11
C ASN A 65 -20.37 -31.26 -17.03
N MET A 66 -19.16 -30.77 -16.75
CA MET A 66 -18.87 -29.34 -16.76
C MET A 66 -18.65 -28.85 -18.20
N SER A 67 -18.78 -27.54 -18.43
CA SER A 67 -18.39 -26.93 -19.72
C SER A 67 -16.93 -27.20 -20.07
N ASN A 68 -16.56 -27.01 -21.33
CA ASN A 68 -15.16 -27.17 -21.77
C ASN A 68 -14.22 -26.26 -20.97
N MET A 69 -14.67 -25.04 -20.67
CA MET A 69 -13.93 -24.10 -19.83
C MET A 69 -13.81 -24.59 -18.39
N GLY A 70 -14.90 -25.13 -17.82
CA GLY A 70 -14.91 -25.71 -16.48
C GLY A 70 -13.94 -26.89 -16.36
N GLN A 71 -13.92 -27.77 -17.36
CA GLN A 71 -12.99 -28.90 -17.44
C GLN A 71 -11.53 -28.43 -17.55
N TRP A 72 -11.26 -27.42 -18.40
CA TRP A 72 -9.92 -26.84 -18.51
C TRP A 72 -9.46 -26.23 -17.19
N MET A 73 -10.30 -25.43 -16.52
CA MET A 73 -9.98 -24.81 -15.22
C MET A 73 -9.73 -25.87 -14.13
N ALA A 74 -10.54 -26.93 -14.12
CA ALA A 74 -10.37 -28.05 -13.20
C ALA A 74 -9.03 -28.76 -13.42
N ASN A 75 -8.71 -29.07 -14.67
CA ASN A 75 -7.46 -29.71 -15.08
C ASN A 75 -6.25 -28.83 -14.74
N TYR A 76 -6.26 -27.56 -15.16
CA TYR A 76 -5.21 -26.59 -14.88
C TYR A 76 -4.90 -26.50 -13.38
N THR A 77 -5.93 -26.38 -12.54
CA THR A 77 -5.75 -26.23 -11.10
C THR A 77 -5.15 -27.50 -10.47
N VAL A 78 -5.71 -28.67 -10.80
CA VAL A 78 -5.28 -29.94 -10.20
C VAL A 78 -3.89 -30.33 -10.67
N VAL A 79 -3.58 -30.18 -11.96
CA VAL A 79 -2.26 -30.49 -12.50
C VAL A 79 -1.19 -29.61 -11.85
N ASN A 80 -1.42 -28.31 -11.71
CA ASN A 80 -0.43 -27.43 -11.08
C ASN A 80 -0.25 -27.74 -9.58
N LEU A 81 -1.30 -28.13 -8.86
CA LEU A 81 -1.19 -28.56 -7.46
C LEU A 81 -0.44 -29.90 -7.31
N VAL A 82 -0.69 -30.87 -8.19
CA VAL A 82 -0.09 -32.21 -8.10
C VAL A 82 1.35 -32.23 -8.62
N SER A 83 1.64 -31.49 -9.70
CA SER A 83 2.97 -31.49 -10.35
C SER A 83 4.04 -30.73 -9.56
N LYS A 84 3.68 -30.04 -8.47
CA LYS A 84 4.60 -29.21 -7.65
C LYS A 84 5.46 -28.28 -8.52
N ASN A 85 4.83 -27.61 -9.48
CA ASN A 85 5.49 -26.71 -10.42
C ASN A 85 5.67 -25.31 -9.80
N ASP A 86 6.76 -24.61 -10.15
CA ASP A 86 7.07 -23.24 -9.71
C ASP A 86 6.08 -22.17 -10.23
N ARG A 87 5.05 -22.58 -10.97
CA ARG A 87 4.01 -21.70 -11.52
C ARG A 87 2.98 -21.26 -10.51
N VAL A 88 2.70 -22.07 -9.49
CA VAL A 88 1.60 -21.82 -8.55
C VAL A 88 2.05 -22.09 -7.12
N PHE A 89 1.93 -21.10 -6.26
CA PHE A 89 2.19 -21.21 -4.82
C PHE A 89 0.88 -21.41 -4.07
N ALA A 90 0.86 -22.32 -3.09
CA ALA A 90 -0.25 -22.47 -2.16
C ALA A 90 0.08 -21.71 -0.87
N ILE A 91 -0.85 -20.86 -0.42
CA ILE A 91 -0.70 -20.04 0.78
C ILE A 91 -1.87 -20.37 1.72
N SER A 92 -1.58 -20.61 3.00
CA SER A 92 -2.61 -20.71 4.03
C SER A 92 -3.00 -19.32 4.50
N ALA A 93 -4.30 -19.05 4.58
CA ALA A 93 -4.86 -17.76 5.02
C ALA A 93 -5.42 -17.81 6.45
N GLY A 94 -5.50 -19.00 7.06
CA GLY A 94 -5.93 -19.19 8.43
C GLY A 94 -7.21 -20.03 8.57
N GLU A 95 -7.76 -20.02 9.78
CA GLU A 95 -8.96 -20.75 10.16
C GLU A 95 -10.04 -19.78 10.63
N PHE A 96 -11.25 -19.92 10.08
CA PHE A 96 -12.37 -19.02 10.35
C PHE A 96 -13.55 -19.79 10.93
N GLU A 97 -14.27 -19.21 11.87
CA GLU A 97 -15.49 -19.82 12.39
C GLU A 97 -16.61 -19.78 11.34
N LEU A 98 -17.25 -20.92 11.10
CA LEU A 98 -18.41 -20.96 10.22
C LEU A 98 -19.64 -20.38 10.93
N THR A 99 -20.34 -19.50 10.23
CA THR A 99 -21.55 -18.83 10.69
C THR A 99 -22.71 -19.18 9.76
N PRO A 100 -23.98 -18.96 10.18
CA PRO A 100 -25.13 -19.12 9.28
C PRO A 100 -25.03 -18.29 7.98
N SER A 101 -24.25 -17.22 7.97
CA SER A 101 -23.97 -16.39 6.78
C SER A 101 -22.90 -16.96 5.84
N THR A 102 -22.09 -17.92 6.27
CA THR A 102 -20.99 -18.51 5.48
C THR A 102 -21.18 -20.01 5.23
N VAL A 103 -22.44 -20.45 5.15
CA VAL A 103 -22.80 -21.86 4.99
C VAL A 103 -22.50 -22.35 3.57
N LEU A 104 -21.60 -23.33 3.48
CA LEU A 104 -21.21 -23.94 2.22
C LEU A 104 -21.86 -25.32 2.00
N CYS A 105 -22.29 -26.02 3.03
CA CYS A 105 -22.72 -27.42 2.98
C CYS A 105 -23.87 -27.83 2.02
N PRO A 106 -24.89 -26.99 1.72
CA PRO A 106 -26.08 -27.41 0.97
C PRO A 106 -25.81 -28.02 -0.41
N ILE A 107 -24.67 -27.73 -1.03
CA ILE A 107 -24.30 -28.26 -2.35
C ILE A 107 -24.23 -29.80 -2.42
N PHE A 108 -24.07 -30.48 -1.29
CA PHE A 108 -24.03 -31.95 -1.24
C PHE A 108 -25.42 -32.61 -1.34
N GLN A 109 -26.52 -31.85 -1.24
CA GLN A 109 -27.88 -32.39 -1.34
C GLN A 109 -28.17 -32.89 -2.75
N GLY A 110 -28.58 -34.16 -2.87
CA GLY A 110 -28.88 -34.77 -4.16
C GLY A 110 -28.68 -36.28 -4.18
N ASN A 111 -28.66 -36.84 -5.38
CA ASN A 111 -28.63 -38.28 -5.62
C ASN A 111 -27.25 -38.74 -6.10
N TYR A 112 -26.70 -39.76 -5.46
CA TYR A 112 -25.41 -40.35 -5.77
C TYR A 112 -25.59 -41.82 -6.14
N SER A 113 -24.85 -42.27 -7.14
CA SER A 113 -24.80 -43.70 -7.49
C SER A 113 -23.78 -44.39 -6.59
N VAL A 114 -24.26 -45.28 -5.73
CA VAL A 114 -23.45 -45.94 -4.68
C VAL A 114 -23.84 -47.40 -4.62
N ASP A 115 -22.85 -48.29 -4.63
CA ASP A 115 -23.07 -49.74 -4.54
C ASP A 115 -22.38 -50.29 -3.29
N LEU A 116 -23.17 -50.59 -2.25
CA LEU A 116 -22.64 -51.11 -0.99
C LEU A 116 -22.10 -52.55 -1.11
N SER A 117 -22.38 -53.27 -2.20
CA SER A 117 -21.76 -54.58 -2.45
C SER A 117 -20.27 -54.47 -2.78
N VAL A 118 -19.82 -53.30 -3.26
CA VAL A 118 -18.41 -53.04 -3.57
C VAL A 118 -17.65 -52.56 -2.34
N SER A 119 -18.22 -51.63 -1.58
CA SER A 119 -17.62 -51.09 -0.35
C SER A 119 -18.69 -50.41 0.50
N ASN A 120 -18.62 -50.62 1.82
CA ASN A 120 -19.42 -49.86 2.80
C ASN A 120 -18.81 -48.49 3.14
N LYS A 121 -17.57 -48.23 2.71
CA LYS A 121 -16.89 -46.93 2.78
C LYS A 121 -17.07 -46.21 1.46
N VAL A 122 -17.71 -45.05 1.50
CA VAL A 122 -18.08 -44.28 0.31
C VAL A 122 -17.50 -42.88 0.40
N LYS A 123 -17.17 -42.29 -0.75
CA LYS A 123 -16.74 -40.89 -0.88
C LYS A 123 -17.70 -40.18 -1.81
N LEU A 124 -18.21 -39.04 -1.39
CA LEU A 124 -19.10 -38.20 -2.18
C LEU A 124 -18.30 -37.07 -2.81
N ALA A 125 -18.63 -36.75 -4.06
CA ALA A 125 -18.01 -35.66 -4.78
C ALA A 125 -19.05 -34.86 -5.56
N VAL A 126 -18.83 -33.55 -5.65
CA VAL A 126 -19.64 -32.63 -6.46
C VAL A 126 -18.70 -31.73 -7.25
N ALA A 127 -18.94 -31.61 -8.55
CA ALA A 127 -18.27 -30.65 -9.41
C ALA A 127 -19.32 -29.85 -10.19
N ALA A 128 -19.27 -28.52 -10.07
CA ALA A 128 -20.17 -27.61 -10.77
C ALA A 128 -19.41 -26.39 -11.27
N ASP A 129 -19.71 -25.96 -12.49
CA ASP A 129 -19.23 -24.71 -13.04
C ASP A 129 -20.35 -23.70 -13.26
N ALA A 130 -20.01 -22.44 -13.07
CA ALA A 130 -20.92 -21.31 -13.16
C ALA A 130 -20.23 -20.08 -13.72
N THR A 131 -20.97 -19.28 -14.49
CA THR A 131 -20.56 -17.94 -14.90
C THR A 131 -21.38 -16.92 -14.13
N THR A 132 -20.70 -16.08 -13.35
CA THR A 132 -21.31 -14.95 -12.65
C THR A 132 -21.41 -13.77 -13.61
N PHE A 133 -22.64 -13.29 -13.81
CA PHE A 133 -22.93 -12.04 -14.48
C PHE A 133 -23.11 -10.92 -13.47
N TYR A 134 -22.74 -9.70 -13.88
CA TYR A 134 -22.89 -8.52 -13.04
C TYR A 134 -23.55 -7.37 -13.79
N ARG A 135 -24.27 -6.53 -13.05
CA ARG A 135 -24.88 -5.31 -13.58
C ARG A 135 -24.47 -4.08 -12.77
N GLY A 136 -24.48 -2.92 -13.42
CA GLY A 136 -24.32 -1.62 -12.76
C GLY A 136 -22.95 -1.36 -12.12
N ASN A 137 -22.92 -0.46 -11.15
CA ASN A 137 -21.80 -0.12 -10.29
C ASN A 137 -22.35 0.46 -8.97
N ALA A 138 -21.48 0.82 -8.02
CA ALA A 138 -21.90 1.40 -6.74
C ALA A 138 -22.85 2.61 -6.84
N PHE A 139 -22.73 3.42 -7.90
CA PHE A 139 -23.55 4.63 -8.10
C PHE A 139 -24.91 4.34 -8.75
N THR A 140 -25.03 3.27 -9.53
CA THR A 140 -26.28 2.90 -10.20
C THR A 140 -27.12 1.91 -9.41
N HIS A 141 -26.59 1.29 -8.35
CA HIS A 141 -27.35 0.32 -7.54
C HIS A 141 -28.59 0.93 -6.91
N ALA A 142 -28.53 2.20 -6.48
CA ALA A 142 -29.68 2.90 -5.93
C ALA A 142 -30.81 3.11 -6.96
N THR A 143 -30.48 3.25 -8.24
CA THR A 143 -31.46 3.45 -9.32
C THR A 143 -31.98 2.14 -9.91
N ASN A 144 -31.18 1.07 -9.84
CA ASN A 144 -31.48 -0.22 -10.48
C ASN A 144 -32.17 -1.24 -9.55
N ALA A 145 -32.43 -0.88 -8.29
CA ALA A 145 -32.89 -1.80 -7.24
C ALA A 145 -34.21 -2.53 -7.56
N ASN A 146 -35.05 -1.97 -8.43
CA ASN A 146 -36.39 -2.47 -8.73
C ASN A 146 -36.46 -3.43 -9.93
N ASP A 147 -35.38 -3.57 -10.71
CA ASP A 147 -35.36 -4.34 -11.95
C ASP A 147 -34.62 -5.67 -11.75
N LYS A 148 -35.14 -6.55 -10.89
CA LYS A 148 -34.53 -7.87 -10.64
C LYS A 148 -34.95 -8.88 -11.68
N VAL A 149 -33.98 -9.63 -12.19
CA VAL A 149 -34.23 -10.69 -13.16
C VAL A 149 -34.98 -11.85 -12.50
N PRO A 150 -36.01 -12.44 -13.15
CA PRO A 150 -36.74 -13.59 -12.61
C PRO A 150 -35.83 -14.80 -12.37
N ALA A 151 -36.27 -15.69 -11.47
CA ALA A 151 -35.59 -16.94 -11.20
C ALA A 151 -35.59 -17.85 -12.46
N GLY A 152 -34.43 -18.39 -12.81
CA GLY A 152 -34.26 -19.24 -14.00
C GLY A 152 -34.04 -18.50 -15.32
N ALA A 153 -33.62 -17.24 -15.26
CA ALA A 153 -33.32 -16.46 -16.46
C ALA A 153 -32.16 -17.02 -17.27
N THR A 154 -32.29 -16.95 -18.59
CA THR A 154 -31.27 -17.40 -19.54
C THR A 154 -30.18 -16.35 -19.71
N SER A 155 -29.04 -16.75 -20.28
CA SER A 155 -27.94 -15.84 -20.64
C SER A 155 -28.42 -14.68 -21.53
N VAL A 156 -29.36 -14.94 -22.44
CA VAL A 156 -29.97 -13.93 -23.33
C VAL A 156 -30.79 -12.92 -22.54
N ASP A 157 -31.56 -13.38 -21.55
CA ASP A 157 -32.37 -12.50 -20.71
C ASP A 157 -31.48 -11.66 -19.78
N LEU A 158 -30.41 -12.23 -19.24
CA LEU A 158 -29.41 -11.51 -18.46
C LEU A 158 -28.79 -10.37 -19.28
N LEU A 159 -28.37 -10.66 -20.51
CA LEU A 159 -27.81 -9.64 -21.42
C LEU A 159 -28.83 -8.54 -21.74
N ARG A 160 -30.11 -8.88 -21.95
CA ARG A 160 -31.20 -7.90 -22.18
C ARG A 160 -31.40 -6.96 -21.00
N HIS A 161 -31.23 -7.45 -19.77
CA HIS A 161 -31.33 -6.63 -18.54
C HIS A 161 -30.00 -5.93 -18.20
N GLY A 162 -28.98 -6.01 -19.06
CA GLY A 162 -27.69 -5.32 -18.90
C GLY A 162 -26.70 -6.03 -17.96
N TYR A 163 -26.93 -7.31 -17.66
CA TYR A 163 -25.97 -8.14 -16.95
C TYR A 163 -24.88 -8.63 -17.90
N LEU A 164 -23.62 -8.43 -17.52
CA LEU A 164 -22.45 -8.81 -18.32
C LEU A 164 -21.64 -9.91 -17.62
N PRO A 165 -21.15 -10.92 -18.37
CA PRO A 165 -20.37 -12.01 -17.80
C PRO A 165 -19.01 -11.49 -17.30
N GLY A 166 -18.71 -11.68 -16.01
CA GLY A 166 -17.51 -11.10 -15.39
C GLY A 166 -16.63 -12.08 -14.61
N ARG A 167 -17.07 -13.33 -14.42
CA ARG A 167 -16.28 -14.35 -13.73
C ARG A 167 -16.79 -15.74 -14.05
N THR A 168 -15.90 -16.67 -14.37
CA THR A 168 -16.22 -18.11 -14.43
C THR A 168 -15.65 -18.78 -13.20
N THR A 169 -16.40 -19.71 -12.61
CA THR A 169 -16.04 -20.41 -11.38
C THR A 169 -16.29 -21.89 -11.52
N VAL A 170 -15.48 -22.69 -10.84
CA VAL A 170 -15.58 -24.14 -10.78
C VAL A 170 -15.45 -24.56 -9.33
N ASP A 171 -16.54 -25.03 -8.74
CA ASP A 171 -16.59 -25.54 -7.38
C ASP A 171 -16.49 -27.06 -7.39
N LYS A 172 -15.37 -27.56 -6.86
CA LYS A 172 -15.13 -29.00 -6.69
C LYS A 172 -15.06 -29.29 -5.20
N ARG A 173 -15.88 -30.23 -4.75
CA ARG A 173 -15.91 -30.66 -3.35
C ARG A 173 -15.86 -32.16 -3.22
N PHE A 174 -15.08 -32.61 -2.25
CA PHE A 174 -14.78 -34.01 -2.03
C PHE A 174 -14.91 -34.32 -0.55
N THR A 175 -15.73 -35.30 -0.18
CA THR A 175 -15.80 -35.76 1.20
C THR A 175 -14.69 -36.78 1.49
N ARG A 176 -14.38 -36.97 2.78
CA ARG A 176 -13.66 -38.17 3.22
C ARG A 176 -14.61 -39.38 3.21
N ASP A 177 -14.04 -40.54 3.55
CA ASP A 177 -14.77 -41.79 3.69
C ASP A 177 -15.92 -41.65 4.71
N ILE A 178 -17.12 -41.96 4.27
CA ILE A 178 -18.32 -42.14 5.09
C ILE A 178 -18.67 -43.63 5.14
N VAL A 179 -19.16 -44.10 6.28
CA VAL A 179 -19.55 -45.51 6.45
C VAL A 179 -21.07 -45.59 6.37
N LEU A 180 -21.59 -46.27 5.36
CA LEU A 180 -23.03 -46.40 5.15
C LEU A 180 -23.53 -47.76 5.62
N ALA A 181 -24.65 -47.77 6.33
CA ALA A 181 -25.39 -49.00 6.60
C ALA A 181 -26.41 -49.27 5.49
N ASN A 182 -26.66 -50.53 5.15
CA ASN A 182 -27.69 -50.91 4.18
C ASN A 182 -29.08 -50.83 4.85
N THR A 183 -29.57 -49.60 5.04
CA THR A 183 -30.87 -49.34 5.66
C THR A 183 -31.60 -48.22 4.94
N PRO A 184 -32.91 -48.34 4.70
CA PRO A 184 -33.72 -47.24 4.16
C PRO A 184 -34.02 -46.15 5.20
N THR A 185 -33.61 -46.32 6.45
CA THR A 185 -33.73 -45.31 7.50
C THR A 185 -32.69 -44.20 7.32
N PRO A 186 -33.06 -42.92 7.53
CA PRO A 186 -32.11 -41.81 7.49
C PRO A 186 -30.94 -41.99 8.46
N GLN A 187 -29.73 -41.76 7.97
CA GLN A 187 -28.48 -41.81 8.71
C GLN A 187 -27.88 -40.41 8.73
N THR A 188 -27.63 -39.86 9.92
CA THR A 188 -26.97 -38.55 10.06
C THR A 188 -25.51 -38.75 10.46
N GLN A 189 -24.60 -38.14 9.73
CA GLN A 189 -23.17 -38.21 9.99
C GLN A 189 -22.50 -36.85 9.80
N VAL A 190 -21.50 -36.55 10.62
CA VAL A 190 -20.63 -35.40 10.44
C VAL A 190 -19.49 -35.80 9.50
N VAL A 191 -19.42 -35.14 8.35
CA VAL A 191 -18.57 -35.51 7.22
C VAL A 191 -17.60 -34.37 6.92
N PRO A 192 -16.28 -34.60 7.04
CA PRO A 192 -15.29 -33.64 6.59
C PRO A 192 -15.18 -33.62 5.06
N TYR A 193 -14.97 -32.44 4.50
CA TYR A 193 -14.84 -32.21 3.06
C TYR A 193 -13.69 -31.26 2.73
N PHE A 194 -13.12 -31.47 1.55
CA PHE A 194 -12.18 -30.58 0.88
C PHE A 194 -12.91 -29.81 -0.22
N ARG A 195 -12.53 -28.55 -0.42
CA ARG A 195 -13.02 -27.68 -1.48
C ARG A 195 -11.86 -27.15 -2.30
N ILE A 196 -12.00 -27.22 -3.61
CA ILE A 196 -11.12 -26.55 -4.57
C ILE A 196 -12.04 -25.69 -5.45
N TYR A 197 -12.08 -24.40 -5.14
CA TYR A 197 -12.91 -23.43 -5.82
C TYR A 197 -12.07 -22.56 -6.75
N SER A 198 -12.00 -22.97 -8.01
CA SER A 198 -11.23 -22.29 -9.05
C SER A 198 -12.03 -21.14 -9.64
N ARG A 199 -11.39 -19.99 -9.83
CA ARG A 199 -11.99 -18.77 -10.37
C ARG A 199 -11.14 -18.25 -11.52
N ASN A 200 -11.83 -17.74 -12.53
CA ASN A 200 -11.22 -17.06 -13.64
C ASN A 200 -11.95 -15.75 -13.94
N TYR A 201 -11.19 -14.72 -14.30
CA TYR A 201 -11.69 -13.36 -14.53
C TYR A 201 -11.67 -12.97 -16.02
N CYS A 202 -11.20 -13.87 -16.89
CA CYS A 202 -11.32 -13.75 -18.34
C CYS A 202 -11.37 -15.14 -18.98
N THR A 203 -11.94 -15.28 -20.18
CA THR A 203 -11.88 -16.54 -20.91
C THR A 203 -10.42 -16.85 -21.28
N GLY A 204 -9.90 -17.99 -20.80
CA GLY A 204 -8.53 -18.45 -21.07
C GLY A 204 -7.43 -17.90 -20.15
N CYS A 205 -7.75 -17.00 -19.22
CA CYS A 205 -6.78 -16.54 -18.21
C CYS A 205 -6.40 -17.66 -17.22
N ASP A 206 -5.25 -17.55 -16.56
CA ASP A 206 -4.84 -18.48 -15.51
C ASP A 206 -5.86 -18.51 -14.36
N ALA A 207 -6.29 -19.71 -13.98
CA ALA A 207 -7.24 -19.91 -12.89
C ALA A 207 -6.55 -19.79 -11.53
N VAL A 208 -7.20 -19.06 -10.61
CA VAL A 208 -6.79 -18.93 -9.21
C VAL A 208 -7.78 -19.73 -8.35
N ALA A 209 -7.29 -20.52 -7.41
CA ALA A 209 -8.12 -21.42 -6.62
C ALA A 209 -8.12 -21.04 -5.14
N GLU A 210 -9.31 -20.98 -4.57
CA GLU A 210 -9.53 -21.04 -3.13
C GLU A 210 -9.53 -22.51 -2.71
N LEU A 211 -8.75 -22.82 -1.68
CA LEU A 211 -8.65 -24.13 -1.07
C LEU A 211 -9.35 -24.08 0.28
N GLY A 212 -10.20 -25.07 0.53
CA GLY A 212 -11.01 -25.11 1.74
C GLY A 212 -10.99 -26.49 2.39
N TYR A 213 -11.04 -26.53 3.71
CA TYR A 213 -11.33 -27.74 4.47
C TYR A 213 -12.29 -27.42 5.62
N SER A 214 -13.37 -28.21 5.74
CA SER A 214 -14.33 -28.07 6.83
C SER A 214 -15.21 -29.32 6.99
N THR A 215 -16.26 -29.26 7.80
CA THR A 215 -17.17 -30.35 8.14
C THR A 215 -18.63 -29.95 7.92
N CYS A 216 -19.43 -30.89 7.41
CA CYS A 216 -20.87 -30.75 7.22
C CYS A 216 -21.61 -31.88 7.92
N GLU A 217 -22.81 -31.61 8.42
CA GLU A 217 -23.73 -32.64 8.89
C GLU A 217 -24.63 -33.08 7.73
N LEU A 218 -24.50 -34.33 7.30
CA LEU A 218 -25.26 -34.91 6.20
C LEU A 218 -26.30 -35.89 6.72
N SER A 219 -27.56 -35.73 6.31
CA SER A 219 -28.63 -36.71 6.52
C SER A 219 -28.90 -37.48 5.22
N MET A 220 -28.66 -38.78 5.25
CA MET A 220 -28.55 -39.62 4.06
C MET A 220 -29.48 -40.82 4.13
N VAL A 221 -30.08 -41.21 3.00
CA VAL A 221 -30.93 -42.39 2.87
C VAL A 221 -30.38 -43.26 1.74
N TYR A 222 -30.10 -44.54 2.02
CA TYR A 222 -29.62 -45.47 1.02
C TYR A 222 -30.75 -46.42 0.56
N ASN A 223 -30.87 -46.59 -0.76
CA ASN A 223 -31.77 -47.56 -1.36
C ASN A 223 -30.96 -48.58 -2.17
N ASP A 224 -30.96 -49.83 -1.71
CA ASP A 224 -30.19 -50.93 -2.28
C ASP A 224 -30.74 -51.39 -3.64
N ALA A 225 -32.05 -51.35 -3.83
CA ALA A 225 -32.69 -51.78 -5.08
C ALA A 225 -32.26 -50.92 -6.28
N THR A 226 -32.08 -49.61 -6.05
CA THR A 226 -31.68 -48.65 -7.07
C THR A 226 -30.18 -48.32 -7.03
N LYS A 227 -29.45 -48.85 -6.05
CA LYS A 227 -28.03 -48.52 -5.78
C LYS A 227 -27.81 -47.01 -5.73
N THR A 228 -28.69 -46.33 -4.99
CA THR A 228 -28.67 -44.87 -4.86
C THR A 228 -28.62 -44.44 -3.41
N LEU A 229 -27.71 -43.51 -3.14
CA LEU A 229 -27.69 -42.73 -1.90
C LEU A 229 -28.31 -41.36 -2.18
N THR A 230 -29.32 -40.98 -1.39
CA THR A 230 -29.94 -39.66 -1.44
C THR A 230 -29.54 -38.88 -0.19
N VAL A 231 -28.82 -37.77 -0.39
CA VAL A 231 -28.52 -36.80 0.68
C VAL A 231 -29.71 -35.86 0.78
N THR A 232 -30.53 -36.07 1.81
CA THR A 232 -31.79 -35.34 2.06
C THR A 232 -31.57 -33.96 2.65
N SER A 233 -30.58 -33.83 3.53
CA SER A 233 -30.19 -32.57 4.15
C SER A 233 -28.68 -32.52 4.29
N SER A 234 -28.13 -31.31 4.16
CA SER A 234 -26.72 -31.01 4.36
C SER A 234 -26.62 -29.64 5.01
N ALA A 235 -26.24 -29.62 6.29
CA ALA A 235 -26.16 -28.43 7.11
C ALA A 235 -24.73 -28.21 7.62
N PHE A 236 -24.41 -26.97 7.99
CA PHE A 236 -23.16 -26.69 8.68
C PHE A 236 -23.26 -27.13 10.14
N VAL A 237 -22.12 -27.49 10.74
CA VAL A 237 -22.04 -27.85 12.16
C VAL A 237 -21.75 -26.58 12.97
N PRO A 238 -22.59 -26.18 13.93
CA PRO A 238 -22.31 -25.02 14.78
C PRO A 238 -20.97 -25.15 15.52
N GLY A 239 -20.15 -24.10 15.48
CA GLY A 239 -18.81 -24.10 16.10
C GLY A 239 -17.72 -24.80 15.29
N SER A 240 -18.00 -25.27 14.07
CA SER A 240 -16.96 -25.77 13.18
C SER A 240 -16.17 -24.62 12.53
N THR A 241 -14.93 -24.92 12.14
CA THR A 241 -14.06 -23.98 11.46
C THR A 241 -13.92 -24.33 9.97
N TYR A 242 -13.62 -23.31 9.17
CA TYR A 242 -13.25 -23.41 7.77
C TYR A 242 -11.78 -23.00 7.63
N GLN A 243 -10.94 -23.96 7.27
CA GLN A 243 -9.54 -23.70 6.95
C GLN A 243 -9.47 -23.17 5.52
N LEU A 244 -8.91 -21.98 5.36
CA LEU A 244 -8.86 -21.26 4.09
C LEU A 244 -7.42 -21.20 3.58
N GLY A 245 -7.24 -21.51 2.31
CA GLY A 245 -6.00 -21.30 1.58
C GLY A 245 -6.27 -20.78 0.17
N PHE A 246 -5.22 -20.32 -0.49
CA PHE A 246 -5.30 -19.78 -1.84
C PHE A 246 -4.13 -20.27 -2.68
N THR A 247 -4.36 -20.36 -3.98
CA THR A 247 -3.28 -20.47 -4.94
C THR A 247 -2.93 -19.11 -5.52
N VAL A 248 -1.65 -18.80 -5.67
CA VAL A 248 -1.17 -17.57 -6.29
C VAL A 248 -0.25 -17.92 -7.43
N VAL A 249 -0.45 -17.27 -8.57
CA VAL A 249 0.39 -17.49 -9.76
C VAL A 249 1.73 -16.78 -9.58
N ASN A 250 2.82 -17.49 -9.85
CA ASN A 250 4.14 -16.91 -9.92
C ASN A 250 4.23 -16.01 -11.16
N SER A 251 4.27 -14.70 -10.96
CA SER A 251 4.35 -13.72 -12.04
C SER A 251 5.61 -12.88 -11.95
N ALA A 252 6.18 -12.54 -13.11
CA ALA A 252 7.31 -11.60 -13.18
C ALA A 252 6.97 -10.24 -12.57
N MET A 253 5.69 -9.85 -12.60
CA MET A 253 5.17 -8.63 -11.97
C MET A 253 5.31 -8.69 -10.44
N ALA A 254 4.97 -9.83 -9.81
CA ALA A 254 5.13 -10.02 -8.38
C ALA A 254 6.61 -10.01 -7.95
N LEU A 255 7.50 -10.64 -8.73
CA LEU A 255 8.94 -10.61 -8.48
C LEU A 255 9.49 -9.18 -8.60
N THR A 256 9.11 -8.46 -9.65
CA THR A 256 9.50 -7.06 -9.85
C THR A 256 8.99 -6.19 -8.71
N ALA A 257 7.74 -6.37 -8.29
CA ALA A 257 7.15 -5.67 -7.15
C ALA A 257 7.97 -5.88 -5.88
N LEU A 258 8.46 -7.10 -5.63
CA LEU A 258 9.30 -7.43 -4.48
C LEU A 258 10.66 -6.71 -4.53
N ILE A 259 11.36 -6.77 -5.67
CA ILE A 259 12.67 -6.12 -5.84
C ILE A 259 12.55 -4.60 -5.64
N VAL A 260 11.54 -3.98 -6.27
CA VAL A 260 11.27 -2.54 -6.14
C VAL A 260 10.92 -2.18 -4.69
N LYS A 261 10.17 -3.04 -3.98
CA LYS A 261 9.85 -2.85 -2.54
C LYS A 261 11.12 -2.85 -1.69
N LEU A 262 12.02 -3.80 -1.91
CA LEU A 262 13.29 -3.90 -1.18
C LEU A 262 14.18 -2.67 -1.45
N LEU A 263 14.22 -2.20 -2.69
CA LEU A 263 14.94 -0.97 -3.06
C LEU A 263 14.35 0.26 -2.38
N ALA A 264 13.01 0.40 -2.36
CA ALA A 264 12.34 1.50 -1.67
C ALA A 264 12.68 1.49 -0.17
N ILE A 265 12.60 0.32 0.49
CA ILE A 265 12.97 0.17 1.91
C ILE A 265 14.44 0.55 2.14
N PHE A 266 15.35 0.13 1.26
CA PHE A 266 16.76 0.49 1.35
C PHE A 266 16.96 2.02 1.27
N VAL A 267 16.31 2.70 0.33
CA VAL A 267 16.38 4.17 0.21
C VAL A 267 15.76 4.87 1.43
N GLY A 268 14.62 4.40 1.92
CA GLY A 268 13.94 5.00 3.08
C GLY A 268 14.74 4.84 4.38
N VAL A 269 15.24 3.63 4.67
CA VAL A 269 16.04 3.34 5.86
C VAL A 269 17.42 4.02 5.75
N GLY A 270 18.08 3.91 4.59
CA GLY A 270 19.38 4.54 4.33
C GLY A 270 19.31 6.07 4.46
N GLY A 271 18.32 6.69 3.81
CA GLY A 271 18.07 8.13 3.90
C GLY A 271 17.77 8.59 5.33
N TYR A 272 17.01 7.81 6.09
CA TYR A 272 16.76 8.13 7.50
C TYR A 272 18.02 8.05 8.36
N ILE A 273 18.82 7.00 8.22
CA ILE A 273 20.10 6.87 8.94
C ILE A 273 21.04 8.03 8.57
N ALA A 274 21.10 8.42 7.29
CA ALA A 274 21.87 9.57 6.83
C ALA A 274 21.38 10.88 7.49
N SER A 275 20.06 11.06 7.60
CA SER A 275 19.46 12.26 8.22
C SER A 275 19.74 12.39 9.72
N ARG A 276 20.10 11.30 10.43
CA ARG A 276 20.44 11.36 11.86
C ARG A 276 21.75 12.10 12.12
N ARG A 277 22.62 12.22 11.12
CA ARG A 277 23.83 13.03 11.18
C ARG A 277 23.63 14.34 10.42
N THR A 278 24.36 15.37 10.83
CA THR A 278 24.32 16.67 10.16
C THR A 278 24.98 16.54 8.81
N VAL A 279 24.23 16.78 7.74
CA VAL A 279 24.76 16.78 6.37
C VAL A 279 25.49 18.09 6.11
N GLN A 280 26.61 18.04 5.41
CA GLN A 280 27.37 19.23 5.02
C GLN A 280 26.55 20.09 4.03
N TRP A 281 26.60 21.41 4.21
CA TRP A 281 25.95 22.34 3.28
C TRP A 281 26.52 22.17 1.87
N LEU A 282 25.63 22.00 0.90
CA LEU A 282 26.01 21.79 -0.49
C LEU A 282 26.00 23.14 -1.20
N GLU A 283 27.15 23.50 -1.76
CA GLU A 283 27.28 24.58 -2.72
C GLU A 283 27.47 23.95 -4.10
N VAL A 284 26.56 24.27 -5.02
CA VAL A 284 26.65 23.78 -6.39
C VAL A 284 27.50 24.76 -7.18
N ASP A 285 28.69 24.33 -7.56
CA ASP A 285 29.58 25.12 -8.40
C ASP A 285 29.06 25.09 -9.86
N PRO A 286 28.58 26.21 -10.42
CA PRO A 286 28.08 26.24 -11.80
C PRO A 286 29.18 25.92 -12.83
N ALA A 287 30.46 26.00 -12.45
CA ALA A 287 31.57 25.61 -13.31
C ALA A 287 31.83 24.09 -13.34
N LYS A 288 31.23 23.30 -12.43
CA LYS A 288 31.43 21.85 -12.30
C LYS A 288 30.10 21.13 -12.13
N PRO A 289 29.40 20.78 -13.22
CA PRO A 289 28.13 20.06 -13.14
C PRO A 289 28.32 18.66 -12.52
N ASP A 290 27.56 18.36 -11.47
CA ASP A 290 27.55 17.05 -10.82
C ASP A 290 27.10 15.94 -11.78
N SER A 291 27.83 14.82 -11.79
CA SER A 291 27.41 13.62 -12.53
C SER A 291 26.18 12.97 -11.89
N PHE A 292 25.39 12.25 -12.70
CA PHE A 292 24.21 11.51 -12.21
C PHE A 292 24.57 10.53 -11.09
N ILE A 293 25.69 9.83 -11.22
CA ILE A 293 26.18 8.87 -10.21
C ILE A 293 26.52 9.60 -8.90
N ALA A 294 27.17 10.77 -8.97
CA ALA A 294 27.46 11.58 -7.78
C ALA A 294 26.18 12.01 -7.05
N LYS A 295 25.11 12.37 -7.79
CA LYS A 295 23.80 12.69 -7.21
C LYS A 295 23.18 11.49 -6.50
N VAL A 296 23.19 10.29 -7.12
CA VAL A 296 22.66 9.06 -6.52
C VAL A 296 23.44 8.69 -5.24
N ILE A 297 24.77 8.75 -5.29
CA ILE A 297 25.61 8.50 -4.11
C ILE A 297 25.29 9.50 -3.00
N ARG A 298 25.11 10.79 -3.33
CA ARG A 298 24.76 11.83 -2.35
C ARG A 298 23.39 11.61 -1.71
N THR A 299 22.43 11.06 -2.44
CA THR A 299 21.11 10.75 -1.90
C THR A 299 21.17 9.66 -0.83
N VAL A 300 22.05 8.66 -0.95
CA VAL A 300 22.14 7.56 0.03
C VAL A 300 23.23 7.80 1.08
N VAL A 301 24.36 8.37 0.66
CA VAL A 301 25.57 8.56 1.47
C VAL A 301 26.08 10.00 1.28
N PRO A 302 25.43 11.01 1.89
CA PRO A 302 25.93 12.37 1.87
C PRO A 302 27.18 12.54 2.73
N LYS A 303 27.94 13.62 2.48
CA LYS A 303 29.03 14.03 3.38
C LYS A 303 28.44 14.53 4.69
N TYR A 304 28.91 14.01 5.82
CA TYR A 304 28.35 14.30 7.14
C TYR A 304 29.38 14.87 8.11
N PHE A 305 28.91 15.71 9.02
CA PHE A 305 29.58 16.01 10.28
C PHE A 305 29.11 15.02 11.35
N PRO A 306 29.97 14.65 12.32
CA PRO A 306 29.65 13.70 13.38
C PRO A 306 28.76 14.30 14.49
N PHE A 307 27.80 15.16 14.13
CA PHE A 307 26.85 15.77 15.05
C PHE A 307 25.43 15.29 14.74
N PRO A 308 24.59 15.05 15.75
CA PRO A 308 23.20 14.66 15.54
C PRO A 308 22.42 15.76 14.83
N SER A 309 21.53 15.37 13.93
CA SER A 309 20.52 16.24 13.32
C SER A 309 19.13 15.69 13.64
N GLU A 310 18.25 16.57 14.12
CA GLU A 310 16.85 16.27 14.47
C GLU A 310 15.90 16.93 13.44
N ALA A 311 16.32 16.93 12.17
CA ALA A 311 15.61 17.65 11.13
C ALA A 311 14.32 16.98 10.68
N LEU A 312 14.32 15.65 10.59
CA LEU A 312 13.22 14.85 10.06
C LEU A 312 12.99 13.62 10.94
N SER A 313 11.74 13.34 11.25
CA SER A 313 11.31 12.03 11.75
C SER A 313 11.22 11.04 10.59
N TYR A 314 11.13 9.74 10.92
CA TYR A 314 11.16 8.68 9.93
C TYR A 314 9.98 8.75 8.95
N ASP A 315 8.78 8.92 9.48
CA ASP A 315 7.53 9.12 8.74
C ASP A 315 7.58 10.31 7.79
N MET A 316 8.11 11.46 8.24
CA MET A 316 8.24 12.65 7.38
C MET A 316 9.16 12.41 6.20
N LEU A 317 10.27 11.71 6.42
CA LEU A 317 11.20 11.38 5.35
C LEU A 317 10.53 10.46 4.32
N LEU A 318 9.81 9.44 4.76
CA LEU A 318 9.13 8.50 3.86
C LEU A 318 8.03 9.18 3.03
N PHE A 319 7.13 9.93 3.67
CA PHE A 319 5.99 10.53 2.99
C PHE A 319 6.38 11.70 2.07
N ASN A 320 7.45 12.43 2.41
CA ASN A 320 7.92 13.50 1.54
C ASN A 320 8.88 13.02 0.46
N SER A 321 9.70 11.98 0.66
CA SER A 321 10.68 11.59 -0.36
C SER A 321 10.02 11.11 -1.65
N ASP A 322 10.28 11.79 -2.76
CA ASP A 322 9.78 11.44 -4.09
C ASP A 322 10.24 10.05 -4.51
N ILE A 323 11.53 9.76 -4.32
CA ILE A 323 12.14 8.47 -4.69
C ILE A 323 11.45 7.33 -3.93
N PHE A 324 11.25 7.48 -2.62
CA PHE A 324 10.59 6.46 -1.82
C PHE A 324 9.13 6.28 -2.24
N VAL A 325 8.37 7.38 -2.32
CA VAL A 325 6.94 7.35 -2.65
C VAL A 325 6.70 6.75 -4.03
N TYR A 326 7.47 7.11 -5.05
CA TYR A 326 7.32 6.56 -6.40
C TYR A 326 7.70 5.08 -6.47
N LEU A 327 8.84 4.67 -5.90
CA LEU A 327 9.24 3.25 -5.90
C LEU A 327 8.25 2.39 -5.12
N TYR A 328 7.86 2.82 -3.92
CA TYR A 328 6.92 2.05 -3.10
C TYR A 328 5.54 1.95 -3.77
N THR A 329 5.04 3.04 -4.36
CA THR A 329 3.76 3.01 -5.09
C THR A 329 3.82 2.11 -6.32
N LEU A 330 4.93 2.14 -7.07
CA LEU A 330 5.13 1.22 -8.19
C LEU A 330 5.05 -0.24 -7.73
N SER A 331 5.72 -0.57 -6.62
CA SER A 331 5.60 -1.90 -6.00
C SER A 331 4.16 -2.26 -5.66
N VAL A 332 3.40 -1.32 -5.06
CA VAL A 332 1.99 -1.54 -4.71
C VAL A 332 1.14 -1.78 -5.95
N VAL A 333 1.30 -0.99 -7.02
CA VAL A 333 0.51 -1.13 -8.27
C VAL A 333 0.78 -2.49 -8.93
N LEU A 334 2.04 -2.92 -8.98
CA LEU A 334 2.42 -4.21 -9.56
C LEU A 334 1.85 -5.42 -8.79
N ASP A 335 1.67 -5.29 -7.47
CA ASP A 335 1.15 -6.36 -6.58
C ASP A 335 -0.34 -6.17 -6.22
N LEU A 336 -0.99 -5.12 -6.72
CA LEU A 336 -2.33 -4.71 -6.28
C LEU A 336 -3.37 -5.82 -6.53
N GLN A 337 -3.24 -6.54 -7.63
CA GLN A 337 -4.14 -7.63 -8.00
C GLN A 337 -4.16 -8.75 -6.96
N ASN A 338 -2.98 -9.20 -6.51
CA ASN A 338 -2.86 -10.26 -5.51
C ASN A 338 -3.33 -9.76 -4.14
N CYS A 339 -2.95 -8.52 -3.80
CA CYS A 339 -3.35 -7.86 -2.56
C CYS A 339 -4.88 -7.78 -2.41
N LEU A 340 -5.59 -7.31 -3.45
CA LEU A 340 -7.06 -7.16 -3.40
C LEU A 340 -7.77 -8.51 -3.37
N ARG A 341 -7.27 -9.52 -4.09
CA ARG A 341 -7.82 -10.89 -4.06
C ARG A 341 -7.78 -11.48 -2.66
N TYR A 342 -6.60 -11.43 -2.04
CA TYR A 342 -6.41 -11.93 -0.68
C TYR A 342 -7.25 -11.15 0.33
N ALA A 343 -7.16 -9.81 0.34
CA ALA A 343 -7.89 -8.98 1.30
C ALA A 343 -9.40 -9.19 1.21
N ARG A 344 -9.96 -9.30 0.00
CA ARG A 344 -11.38 -9.57 -0.22
C ARG A 344 -11.79 -10.95 0.28
N ASP A 345 -11.11 -12.00 -0.16
CA ASP A 345 -11.54 -13.36 0.15
C ASP A 345 -11.40 -13.67 1.65
N VAL A 346 -10.35 -13.17 2.31
CA VAL A 346 -10.19 -13.26 3.76
C VAL A 346 -11.24 -12.43 4.50
N SER A 347 -11.58 -11.22 3.99
CA SER A 347 -12.61 -10.37 4.59
C SER A 347 -14.00 -11.04 4.61
N VAL A 348 -14.34 -11.85 3.60
CA VAL A 348 -15.64 -12.54 3.56
C VAL A 348 -15.81 -13.51 4.73
N TYR A 349 -14.75 -14.24 5.08
CA TYR A 349 -14.78 -15.21 6.18
C TYR A 349 -14.51 -14.58 7.55
N ASN A 350 -13.73 -13.51 7.61
CA ASN A 350 -13.41 -12.81 8.86
C ASN A 350 -14.50 -11.82 9.32
N ALA A 351 -15.33 -11.26 8.42
CA ALA A 351 -16.33 -10.26 8.79
C ALA A 351 -17.40 -10.76 9.80
N PRO A 352 -17.94 -11.99 9.69
CA PRO A 352 -18.93 -12.49 10.64
C PRO A 352 -18.39 -12.76 12.05
N ALA A 353 -17.13 -13.18 12.16
CA ALA A 353 -16.45 -13.52 13.42
C ALA A 353 -15.01 -12.94 13.38
N PRO A 354 -14.83 -11.65 13.70
CA PRO A 354 -13.58 -10.94 13.44
C PRO A 354 -12.45 -11.35 14.38
N GLN A 355 -11.36 -11.82 13.79
CA GLN A 355 -10.10 -12.08 14.46
C GLN A 355 -9.21 -10.83 14.39
N ALA A 356 -8.63 -10.42 15.52
CA ALA A 356 -7.86 -9.17 15.60
C ALA A 356 -6.63 -9.17 14.66
N LEU A 357 -5.86 -10.26 14.65
CA LEU A 357 -4.64 -10.35 13.84
C LEU A 357 -4.94 -10.31 12.33
N VAL A 358 -5.95 -11.06 11.90
CA VAL A 358 -6.39 -11.08 10.49
C VAL A 358 -6.94 -9.71 10.08
N SER A 359 -7.68 -9.04 10.97
CA SER A 359 -8.20 -7.69 10.71
C SER A 359 -7.08 -6.66 10.58
N ILE A 360 -6.02 -6.75 11.40
CA ILE A 360 -4.81 -5.91 11.28
C ILE A 360 -4.09 -6.18 9.97
N GLU A 361 -4.02 -7.43 9.54
CA GLU A 361 -3.42 -7.82 8.26
C GLU A 361 -4.19 -7.22 7.07
N ILE A 362 -5.51 -7.37 7.03
CA ILE A 362 -6.37 -6.76 6.00
C ILE A 362 -6.22 -5.23 6.01
N PHE A 363 -6.14 -4.62 7.20
CA PHE A 363 -5.88 -3.20 7.34
C PHE A 363 -4.52 -2.79 6.76
N ALA A 364 -3.45 -3.52 7.08
CA ALA A 364 -2.12 -3.25 6.56
C ALA A 364 -2.04 -3.39 5.03
N LEU A 365 -2.76 -4.35 4.45
CA LEU A 365 -2.88 -4.54 3.01
C LEU A 365 -3.65 -3.39 2.34
N SER A 366 -4.74 -2.94 2.95
CA SER A 366 -5.56 -1.82 2.44
C SER A 366 -4.85 -0.48 2.58
N PHE A 367 -4.07 -0.29 3.67
CA PHE A 367 -3.25 0.89 3.92
C PHE A 367 -2.21 1.15 2.82
N ARG A 368 -1.84 0.13 2.03
CA ARG A 368 -0.97 0.30 0.86
C ARG A 368 -1.54 1.27 -0.17
N LEU A 369 -2.85 1.40 -0.25
CA LEU A 369 -3.53 2.34 -1.15
C LEU A 369 -3.30 3.80 -0.78
N LEU A 370 -2.83 4.08 0.43
CA LEU A 370 -2.39 5.41 0.83
C LEU A 370 -1.26 5.93 -0.05
N TRP A 371 -0.33 5.06 -0.48
CA TRP A 371 0.80 5.47 -1.32
C TRP A 371 0.36 5.97 -2.70
N LEU A 372 -0.71 5.38 -3.25
CA LEU A 372 -1.36 5.89 -4.46
C LEU A 372 -1.89 7.32 -4.25
N ASN A 373 -2.52 7.59 -3.10
CA ASN A 373 -2.98 8.94 -2.77
C ASN A 373 -1.81 9.95 -2.70
N LEU A 374 -0.68 9.54 -2.12
CA LEU A 374 0.50 10.39 -2.04
C LEU A 374 1.09 10.70 -3.41
N VAL A 375 1.18 9.70 -4.30
CA VAL A 375 1.65 9.91 -5.67
C VAL A 375 0.71 10.82 -6.44
N ILE A 376 -0.62 10.62 -6.32
CA ILE A 376 -1.61 11.50 -6.95
C ILE A 376 -1.35 12.96 -6.55
N LEU A 377 -1.15 13.24 -5.27
CA LEU A 377 -0.88 14.60 -4.80
C LEU A 377 0.42 15.18 -5.33
N LYS A 378 1.50 14.39 -5.32
CA LYS A 378 2.79 14.81 -5.88
C LYS A 378 2.69 15.09 -7.38
N LEU A 379 1.97 14.26 -8.13
CA LEU A 379 1.69 14.47 -9.55
C LEU A 379 0.82 15.71 -9.76
N CYS A 380 -0.19 15.98 -8.92
CA CYS A 380 -0.96 17.21 -8.98
C CYS A 380 -0.07 18.45 -8.79
N LYS A 381 0.87 18.43 -7.82
CA LYS A 381 1.84 19.54 -7.63
C LYS A 381 2.74 19.70 -8.85
N LEU A 382 3.27 18.60 -9.39
CA LEU A 382 4.14 18.62 -10.56
C LEU A 382 3.42 19.15 -11.80
N LEU A 383 2.22 18.64 -12.10
CA LEU A 383 1.38 19.10 -13.20
C LEU A 383 1.02 20.57 -13.04
N TRP A 384 0.67 21.00 -11.83
CA TRP A 384 0.35 22.40 -11.56
C TRP A 384 1.56 23.33 -11.77
N ASN A 385 2.77 22.87 -11.44
CA ASN A 385 4.00 23.61 -11.75
C ASN A 385 4.25 23.69 -13.26
N LEU A 386 4.06 22.58 -14.00
CA LEU A 386 4.25 22.52 -15.44
C LEU A 386 3.30 23.45 -16.22
N LEU A 387 2.13 23.77 -15.67
CA LEU A 387 1.22 24.77 -16.24
C LEU A 387 1.79 26.20 -16.19
N GLY A 388 2.86 26.46 -15.42
CA GLY A 388 3.57 27.73 -15.42
C GLY A 388 2.77 28.93 -14.88
N ILE A 389 1.66 28.68 -14.19
CA ILE A 389 0.73 29.73 -13.73
C ILE A 389 1.33 30.61 -12.62
N ALA A 390 2.26 30.06 -11.82
CA ALA A 390 2.92 30.79 -10.76
C ALA A 390 4.27 31.34 -11.23
N SER A 391 4.45 32.66 -11.14
CA SER A 391 5.74 33.29 -11.43
C SER A 391 6.62 33.44 -10.18
N PHE A 392 6.02 33.31 -8.99
CA PHE A 392 6.70 33.52 -7.71
C PHE A 392 6.34 32.46 -6.67
N ASN A 393 7.29 32.19 -5.79
CA ASN A 393 7.08 31.34 -4.63
C ASN A 393 6.02 31.94 -3.69
N GLY A 394 4.95 31.18 -3.40
CA GLY A 394 3.82 31.59 -2.54
C GLY A 394 2.62 32.22 -3.25
N GLN A 395 2.65 32.38 -4.58
CA GLN A 395 1.54 32.99 -5.33
C GLN A 395 0.35 32.05 -5.53
N SER A 396 0.59 30.75 -5.71
CA SER A 396 -0.47 29.81 -6.09
C SER A 396 -1.21 29.24 -4.88
N VAL A 397 -2.50 29.53 -4.75
CA VAL A 397 -3.34 28.94 -3.70
C VAL A 397 -3.46 27.41 -3.86
N MET A 398 -3.62 26.93 -5.10
CA MET A 398 -3.75 25.50 -5.42
C MET A 398 -2.51 24.68 -5.02
N MET A 399 -1.31 25.22 -5.26
CA MET A 399 -0.08 24.55 -4.83
C MET A 399 -0.03 24.39 -3.29
N GLY A 400 -0.59 25.34 -2.56
CA GLY A 400 -0.75 25.24 -1.11
C GLY A 400 -1.78 24.18 -0.69
N PHE A 401 -2.86 24.02 -1.47
CA PHE A 401 -3.95 23.06 -1.20
C PHE A 401 -3.51 21.59 -1.27
N PHE A 402 -2.48 21.27 -2.05
CA PHE A 402 -1.99 19.89 -2.20
C PHE A 402 -1.01 19.46 -1.08
N ASN A 403 -1.16 19.98 0.13
CA ASN A 403 -0.31 19.65 1.28
C ASN A 403 -1.17 19.39 2.51
N PHE A 404 -0.68 18.52 3.39
CA PHE A 404 -1.26 18.29 4.71
C PHE A 404 -0.43 19.01 5.77
N SER A 405 -1.13 19.53 6.78
CA SER A 405 -0.51 20.18 7.93
C SER A 405 0.30 19.19 8.77
N SER A 406 -0.23 17.96 8.94
CA SER A 406 0.26 16.96 9.88
C SER A 406 0.05 15.53 9.35
N VAL A 407 0.80 14.59 9.92
CA VAL A 407 0.70 13.16 9.57
C VAL A 407 -0.59 12.52 10.09
N THR A 408 -1.24 13.10 11.09
CA THR A 408 -2.52 12.59 11.62
C THR A 408 -3.65 12.67 10.58
N ALA A 409 -3.71 13.77 9.81
CA ALA A 409 -4.66 13.90 8.69
C ALA A 409 -4.43 12.80 7.64
N LEU A 410 -3.16 12.47 7.38
CA LEU A 410 -2.82 11.39 6.44
C LEU A 410 -3.25 10.02 6.97
N TYR A 411 -3.06 9.73 8.26
CA TYR A 411 -3.55 8.47 8.85
C TYR A 411 -5.06 8.37 8.87
N LEU A 412 -5.77 9.49 9.08
CA LEU A 412 -7.23 9.54 8.94
C LEU A 412 -7.66 9.18 7.51
N SER A 413 -6.92 9.66 6.50
CA SER A 413 -7.09 9.23 5.11
C SER A 413 -6.81 7.75 4.90
N GLY A 414 -5.90 7.14 5.66
CA GLY A 414 -5.63 5.70 5.63
C GLY A 414 -6.76 4.85 6.23
N LEU A 415 -7.44 5.34 7.27
CA LEU A 415 -8.54 4.62 7.92
C LEU A 415 -9.75 4.44 7.00
N SER A 416 -10.08 5.44 6.18
CA SER A 416 -11.18 5.33 5.21
C SER A 416 -10.90 4.30 4.11
N LEU A 417 -9.62 4.06 3.77
CA LEU A 417 -9.21 3.08 2.75
C LEU A 417 -9.42 1.63 3.19
N PHE A 418 -9.61 1.38 4.49
CA PHE A 418 -9.95 0.06 5.01
C PHE A 418 -11.22 -0.52 4.39
N PHE A 419 -12.17 0.34 4.01
CA PHE A 419 -13.46 -0.08 3.46
C PHE A 419 -13.43 -0.39 1.95
N ILE A 420 -12.26 -0.33 1.30
CA ILE A 420 -12.15 -0.60 -0.15
C ILE A 420 -12.55 -2.02 -0.54
N PRO A 421 -12.16 -3.10 0.17
CA PRO A 421 -12.64 -4.45 -0.13
C PRO A 421 -14.17 -4.54 -0.09
N SER A 422 -14.80 -3.98 0.95
CA SER A 422 -16.27 -3.92 1.07
C SER A 422 -16.91 -3.07 -0.04
N PHE A 423 -16.25 -1.99 -0.47
CA PHE A 423 -16.70 -1.19 -1.60
C PHE A 423 -16.65 -1.95 -2.92
N ILE A 424 -15.65 -2.82 -3.11
CA ILE A 424 -15.56 -3.71 -4.29
C ILE A 424 -16.72 -4.71 -4.29
N ASP A 425 -17.04 -5.30 -3.14
CA ASP A 425 -18.18 -6.22 -3.04
C ASP A 425 -19.51 -5.50 -3.25
N TYR A 426 -19.65 -4.28 -2.71
CA TYR A 426 -20.83 -3.43 -2.99
C TYR A 426 -20.97 -3.10 -4.48
N CYS A 427 -19.88 -2.74 -5.17
CA CYS A 427 -19.91 -2.54 -6.62
C CYS A 427 -20.40 -3.77 -7.39
N ASN A 428 -20.14 -4.97 -6.85
CA ASN A 428 -20.48 -6.26 -7.46
C ASN A 428 -21.69 -6.95 -6.83
N SER A 429 -22.48 -6.26 -6.00
CA SER A 429 -23.59 -6.87 -5.25
C SER A 429 -24.77 -7.28 -6.13
N ASP A 430 -25.02 -6.56 -7.23
CA ASP A 430 -26.01 -6.96 -8.24
C ASP A 430 -25.37 -7.97 -9.21
N ASN A 431 -25.47 -9.24 -8.84
CA ASN A 431 -24.94 -10.36 -9.60
C ASN A 431 -25.95 -11.51 -9.74
N HIS A 432 -25.75 -12.32 -10.77
CA HIS A 432 -26.52 -13.53 -11.02
C HIS A 432 -25.58 -14.65 -11.46
N GLU A 433 -25.71 -15.83 -10.86
CA GLU A 433 -24.90 -17.00 -11.21
C GLU A 433 -25.69 -17.92 -12.13
N LEU A 434 -25.16 -18.13 -13.34
CA LEU A 434 -25.70 -19.08 -14.30
C LEU A 434 -24.87 -20.36 -14.26
N TYR A 435 -25.51 -21.50 -14.02
CA TYR A 435 -24.85 -22.80 -13.92
C TYR A 435 -24.92 -23.59 -15.23
N HIS A 436 -23.94 -24.45 -15.48
CA HIS A 436 -23.95 -25.27 -16.72
C HIS A 436 -25.14 -26.24 -16.82
N HIS A 437 -25.64 -26.73 -15.68
CA HIS A 437 -26.79 -27.63 -15.67
C HIS A 437 -28.12 -26.93 -16.01
N THR A 438 -28.19 -25.59 -15.93
CA THR A 438 -29.37 -24.83 -16.36
C THR A 438 -29.30 -24.44 -17.83
N GLU A 439 -28.13 -24.02 -18.30
CA GLU A 439 -27.88 -23.63 -19.69
C GLU A 439 -26.41 -23.93 -20.03
N PRO A 440 -26.09 -24.43 -21.24
CA PRO A 440 -24.71 -24.65 -21.64
C PRO A 440 -23.91 -23.34 -21.60
N LEU A 441 -22.89 -23.30 -20.74
CA LEU A 441 -21.98 -22.15 -20.62
C LEU A 441 -21.01 -22.02 -21.80
N ASP A 442 -20.91 -23.06 -22.63
CA ASP A 442 -20.05 -23.07 -23.81
C ASP A 442 -20.55 -22.04 -24.84
N GLY A 443 -19.75 -21.00 -25.09
CA GLY A 443 -20.09 -19.87 -25.96
C GLY A 443 -20.25 -18.54 -25.22
N ILE A 444 -20.35 -18.56 -23.89
CA ILE A 444 -20.36 -17.33 -23.07
C ILE A 444 -18.91 -16.89 -22.85
N ARG A 445 -18.55 -15.74 -23.42
CA ARG A 445 -17.21 -15.15 -23.26
C ARG A 445 -17.16 -14.20 -22.06
N VAL A 446 -16.13 -14.35 -21.23
CA VAL A 446 -15.81 -13.42 -20.14
C VAL A 446 -14.68 -12.52 -20.61
N GLU A 447 -14.98 -11.25 -20.79
CA GLU A 447 -13.98 -10.25 -21.18
C GLU A 447 -13.30 -9.67 -19.94
N VAL A 448 -11.98 -9.43 -20.03
CA VAL A 448 -11.18 -8.88 -18.92
C VAL A 448 -11.78 -7.57 -18.39
N VAL A 449 -12.30 -6.72 -19.27
CA VAL A 449 -12.88 -5.41 -18.94
C VAL A 449 -14.12 -5.53 -18.04
N HIS A 450 -14.90 -6.59 -18.23
CA HIS A 450 -16.08 -6.90 -17.42
C HIS A 450 -15.75 -7.76 -16.19
N GLY A 451 -14.49 -8.11 -16.00
CA GLY A 451 -13.98 -8.82 -14.83
C GLY A 451 -14.25 -8.07 -13.53
N ILE A 452 -14.51 -8.82 -12.46
CA ILE A 452 -14.90 -8.31 -11.12
C ILE A 452 -14.02 -7.15 -10.60
N TYR A 453 -12.71 -7.15 -10.91
CA TYR A 453 -11.76 -6.13 -10.44
C TYR A 453 -11.59 -4.97 -11.42
N ILE A 454 -11.49 -5.24 -12.72
CA ILE A 454 -11.23 -4.21 -13.74
C ILE A 454 -12.43 -3.29 -13.92
N ARG A 455 -13.65 -3.83 -13.91
CA ARG A 455 -14.87 -3.01 -13.98
C ARG A 455 -14.99 -2.05 -12.79
N VAL A 456 -14.44 -2.41 -11.63
CA VAL A 456 -14.53 -1.63 -10.39
C VAL A 456 -13.37 -0.63 -10.24
N ALA A 457 -12.23 -0.89 -10.90
CA ALA A 457 -11.04 -0.05 -10.85
C ALA A 457 -11.29 1.47 -11.03
N PRO A 458 -12.04 1.97 -12.05
CA PRO A 458 -12.27 3.40 -12.20
C PRO A 458 -13.03 4.01 -11.01
N TYR A 459 -13.96 3.27 -10.40
CA TYR A 459 -14.70 3.74 -9.23
C TYR A 459 -13.85 3.73 -7.97
N VAL A 460 -12.92 2.77 -7.83
CA VAL A 460 -11.92 2.79 -6.74
C VAL A 460 -11.05 4.03 -6.88
N VAL A 461 -10.54 4.32 -8.09
CA VAL A 461 -9.76 5.55 -8.34
C VAL A 461 -10.57 6.80 -7.98
N PHE A 462 -11.85 6.85 -8.35
CA PHE A 462 -12.72 7.95 -7.94
C PHE A 462 -12.84 8.08 -6.42
N VAL A 463 -13.07 6.98 -5.69
CA VAL A 463 -13.12 6.99 -4.22
C VAL A 463 -11.78 7.43 -3.61
N LEU A 464 -10.66 7.00 -4.17
CA LEU A 464 -9.33 7.48 -3.75
C LEU A 464 -9.20 9.00 -3.90
N LEU A 465 -9.62 9.56 -5.04
CA LEU A 465 -9.62 11.00 -5.28
C LEU A 465 -10.53 11.75 -4.31
N VAL A 466 -11.77 11.28 -4.13
CA VAL A 466 -12.71 11.88 -3.18
C VAL A 466 -12.15 11.84 -1.76
N ASN A 467 -11.57 10.72 -1.34
CA ASN A 467 -10.95 10.58 -0.03
C ASN A 467 -9.85 11.63 0.19
N ILE A 468 -8.94 11.81 -0.77
CA ILE A 468 -7.89 12.82 -0.68
C ILE A 468 -8.47 14.22 -0.55
N VAL A 469 -9.41 14.59 -1.44
CA VAL A 469 -9.99 15.92 -1.48
C VAL A 469 -10.73 16.24 -0.18
N VAL A 470 -11.54 15.31 0.33
CA VAL A 470 -12.29 15.49 1.58
C VAL A 470 -11.33 15.72 2.75
N ILE A 471 -10.30 14.89 2.89
CA ILE A 471 -9.36 15.03 4.01
C ILE A 471 -8.52 16.30 3.88
N LEU A 472 -8.11 16.70 2.68
CA LEU A 472 -7.43 17.98 2.47
C LEU A 472 -8.31 19.17 2.81
N VAL A 473 -9.59 19.16 2.40
CA VAL A 473 -10.53 20.24 2.76
C VAL A 473 -10.67 20.32 4.27
N LEU A 474 -10.86 19.18 4.96
CA LEU A 474 -10.96 19.13 6.41
C LEU A 474 -9.68 19.66 7.09
N ASP A 475 -8.50 19.23 6.63
CA ASP A 475 -7.23 19.70 7.18
C ASP A 475 -7.03 21.21 6.97
N HIS A 476 -7.30 21.72 5.77
CA HIS A 476 -7.15 23.13 5.47
C HIS A 476 -8.14 24.00 6.24
N VAL A 477 -9.39 23.56 6.39
CA VAL A 477 -10.45 24.28 7.12
C VAL A 477 -10.16 24.30 8.62
N TRP A 478 -9.72 23.18 9.19
CA TRP A 478 -9.37 23.10 10.61
C TRP A 478 -8.12 23.92 10.94
N ASN A 479 -7.13 23.90 10.04
CA ASN A 479 -5.82 24.54 10.26
C ASN A 479 -5.65 25.87 9.49
N LEU A 480 -6.74 26.60 9.19
CA LEU A 480 -6.69 27.84 8.39
C LEU A 480 -5.71 28.89 8.93
N SER A 481 -5.67 29.09 10.24
CA SER A 481 -4.76 30.05 10.88
C SER A 481 -3.30 29.66 10.67
N HIS A 482 -3.00 28.37 10.84
CA HIS A 482 -1.67 27.81 10.63
C HIS A 482 -1.21 27.98 9.17
N TRP A 483 -2.07 27.67 8.20
CA TRP A 483 -1.75 27.86 6.77
C TRP A 483 -1.52 29.34 6.39
N LYS A 484 -2.25 30.28 7.01
CA LYS A 484 -2.00 31.72 6.82
C LYS A 484 -0.64 32.15 7.35
N MET A 485 -0.21 31.57 8.47
CA MET A 485 1.11 31.82 9.06
C MET A 485 2.22 31.23 8.18
N LEU A 486 2.12 29.97 7.76
CA LEU A 486 3.13 29.30 6.92
C LEU A 486 3.42 30.04 5.61
N ARG A 487 2.42 30.70 5.00
CA ARG A 487 2.60 31.48 3.77
C ARG A 487 3.57 32.65 3.90
N LYS A 488 3.78 33.15 5.11
CA LYS A 488 4.60 34.34 5.35
C LYS A 488 6.09 34.01 5.51
N ASN A 489 6.42 32.79 5.92
CA ASN A 489 7.79 32.36 6.17
C ASN A 489 8.50 31.85 4.90
N SER A 490 9.77 32.19 4.67
CA SER A 490 10.54 31.71 3.50
C SER A 490 10.78 30.19 3.49
N LEU A 491 11.07 29.55 4.63
CA LEU A 491 11.28 28.10 4.71
C LEU A 491 9.99 27.34 4.38
N ALA A 492 8.87 27.77 4.96
CA ALA A 492 7.57 27.17 4.68
C ALA A 492 7.13 27.42 3.24
N ARG A 493 7.44 28.60 2.67
CA ARG A 493 7.20 28.86 1.25
C ARG A 493 7.98 27.89 0.35
N GLN A 494 9.25 27.65 0.66
CA GLN A 494 10.07 26.67 -0.06
C GLN A 494 9.47 25.26 0.00
N ALA A 495 9.06 24.81 1.19
CA ALA A 495 8.43 23.51 1.38
C ALA A 495 7.13 23.36 0.58
N VAL A 496 6.21 24.31 0.78
CA VAL A 496 4.82 24.20 0.33
C VAL A 496 4.67 24.52 -1.15
N TYR A 497 5.32 25.58 -1.64
CA TYR A 497 5.05 26.13 -2.98
C TYR A 497 6.16 25.88 -3.99
N ASN A 498 7.37 25.58 -3.53
CA ASN A 498 8.55 25.45 -4.41
C ASN A 498 9.16 24.04 -4.41
N SER A 499 8.42 23.05 -3.90
CA SER A 499 8.83 21.65 -3.91
C SER A 499 7.63 20.70 -3.98
N THR A 500 7.90 19.44 -4.30
CA THR A 500 6.95 18.32 -4.23
C THR A 500 6.70 17.78 -2.82
N SER A 501 7.22 18.45 -1.77
CA SER A 501 6.86 18.11 -0.38
C SER A 501 5.34 18.15 -0.20
N ILE A 502 4.79 17.26 0.62
CA ILE A 502 3.34 17.18 0.86
C ILE A 502 2.98 17.26 2.34
N MET A 503 3.92 16.97 3.26
CA MET A 503 3.75 17.11 4.71
C MET A 503 4.48 18.35 5.21
N CYS A 504 3.85 19.09 6.13
CA CYS A 504 4.41 20.32 6.68
C CYS A 504 4.87 20.24 8.15
N ASP A 505 4.67 19.10 8.83
CA ASP A 505 4.91 18.96 10.27
C ASP A 505 6.37 19.20 10.71
N PHE A 506 7.33 18.95 9.81
CA PHE A 506 8.74 19.25 10.07
C PHE A 506 9.04 20.76 10.10
N LEU A 507 8.06 21.64 9.84
CA LEU A 507 8.16 23.10 9.92
C LEU A 507 7.78 23.65 11.31
N TRP A 508 7.93 22.85 12.36
CA TRP A 508 7.68 23.26 13.74
C TRP A 508 8.60 24.43 14.15
N GLY A 509 8.04 25.31 15.01
CA GLY A 509 8.73 26.49 15.57
C GLY A 509 8.55 27.79 14.78
N ILE A 510 7.66 27.82 13.78
CA ILE A 510 7.26 29.06 13.12
C ILE A 510 6.28 29.80 14.02
N GLU A 511 6.64 31.02 14.42
CA GLU A 511 5.81 31.88 15.26
C GLU A 511 5.46 33.17 14.51
N PRO A 512 4.27 33.75 14.77
CA PRO A 512 3.95 35.08 14.25
C PRO A 512 4.88 36.11 14.90
N HIS A 513 5.51 36.94 14.08
CA HIS A 513 6.40 38.01 14.55
C HIS A 513 6.16 39.27 13.74
N GLU A 514 6.10 40.42 14.40
CA GLU A 514 6.01 41.70 13.72
C GLU A 514 7.40 42.05 13.17
N LEU A 515 7.56 41.98 11.85
CA LEU A 515 8.78 42.42 11.19
C LEU A 515 8.70 43.93 10.92
N PRO A 516 9.86 44.61 10.74
CA PRO A 516 9.90 46.03 10.40
C PRO A 516 9.07 46.42 9.15
N THR A 517 8.78 45.43 8.29
CA THR A 517 8.00 45.56 7.06
C THR A 517 6.52 45.17 7.19
N GLY A 518 6.03 44.84 8.39
CA GLY A 518 4.65 44.44 8.67
C GLY A 518 4.49 43.05 9.32
N PRO A 519 3.25 42.52 9.43
CA PRO A 519 2.99 41.28 10.14
C PRO A 519 3.54 40.07 9.39
N GLY A 520 4.63 39.48 9.89
CA GLY A 520 5.31 38.32 9.30
C GLY A 520 5.37 37.11 10.23
N SER A 521 6.25 36.16 9.92
CA SER A 521 6.43 34.94 10.70
C SER A 521 7.88 34.51 10.66
N VAL A 522 8.49 34.27 11.82
CA VAL A 522 9.91 33.94 11.94
C VAL A 522 10.06 32.55 12.52
N VAL A 523 11.08 31.82 12.08
CA VAL A 523 11.50 30.55 12.71
C VAL A 523 12.96 30.64 13.11
N SER A 524 13.25 30.29 14.36
CA SER A 524 14.61 30.11 14.84
C SER A 524 15.02 28.64 14.64
N ILE A 525 15.91 28.39 13.69
CA ILE A 525 16.35 27.04 13.34
C ILE A 525 17.85 26.88 13.57
N SER A 526 18.29 25.73 14.07
CA SER A 526 19.72 25.46 14.18
C SER A 526 20.34 25.27 12.79
N ALA A 527 21.56 25.77 12.60
CA ALA A 527 22.29 25.62 11.34
C ALA A 527 22.44 24.16 10.92
N ARG A 528 22.57 23.24 11.89
CA ARG A 528 22.65 21.79 11.68
C ARG A 528 21.35 21.22 11.09
N ARG A 529 20.19 21.58 11.65
CA ARG A 529 18.88 21.15 11.16
C ARG A 529 18.64 21.67 9.74
N LEU A 530 18.91 22.96 9.51
CA LEU A 530 18.72 23.59 8.21
C LEU A 530 19.62 22.97 7.12
N SER A 531 20.85 22.57 7.47
CA SER A 531 21.76 21.88 6.54
C SER A 531 21.24 20.50 6.11
N THR A 532 20.73 19.71 7.06
CA THR A 532 20.08 18.42 6.73
C THR A 532 18.81 18.61 5.90
N LEU A 533 18.03 19.68 6.17
CA LEU A 533 16.85 20.00 5.34
C LEU A 533 17.25 20.39 3.91
N GLN A 534 18.32 21.16 3.72
CA GLN A 534 18.83 21.52 2.39
C GLN A 534 19.15 20.26 1.56
N TRP A 535 19.89 19.30 2.15
CA TRP A 535 20.16 18.02 1.52
C TRP A 535 18.86 17.28 1.15
N PHE A 536 17.90 17.22 2.06
CA PHE A 536 16.64 16.52 1.80
C PHE A 536 15.89 17.13 0.61
N TYR A 537 15.78 18.46 0.55
CA TYR A 537 15.16 19.15 -0.58
C TYR A 537 15.88 18.91 -1.91
N MET A 538 17.21 18.90 -1.91
CA MET A 538 18.00 18.78 -3.14
C MET A 538 18.23 17.35 -3.62
N SER A 539 18.03 16.34 -2.76
CA SER A 539 18.32 14.93 -3.06
C SER A 539 17.10 14.01 -3.01
N HIS A 540 16.06 14.34 -2.24
CA HIS A 540 14.87 13.50 -2.08
C HIS A 540 13.58 14.14 -2.63
N LEU A 541 13.59 15.43 -2.96
CA LEU A 541 12.44 16.17 -3.47
C LEU A 541 12.74 16.77 -4.84
N THR A 542 11.70 16.96 -5.62
CA THR A 542 11.74 17.75 -6.85
C THR A 542 11.44 19.20 -6.48
N CYS A 543 12.41 20.06 -6.72
CA CYS A 543 12.31 21.49 -6.50
C CYS A 543 11.90 22.22 -7.79
N PHE A 544 11.08 23.28 -7.69
CA PHE A 544 10.46 23.90 -8.86
C PHE A 544 11.22 25.11 -9.43
N GLY A 545 12.16 25.70 -8.70
CA GLY A 545 12.98 26.80 -9.22
C GLY A 545 12.31 28.17 -9.18
N LEU A 546 11.22 28.34 -8.43
CA LEU A 546 10.48 29.61 -8.40
C LEU A 546 11.22 30.68 -7.58
N PRO A 547 11.41 31.90 -8.11
CA PRO A 547 12.11 32.97 -7.40
C PRO A 547 11.26 33.56 -6.26
N ALA A 548 11.95 34.08 -5.24
CA ALA A 548 11.31 34.87 -4.19
C ALA A 548 10.88 36.25 -4.71
N LYS A 549 9.66 36.68 -4.36
CA LYS A 549 9.11 37.99 -4.76
C LYS A 549 10.01 39.16 -4.33
N ASP A 550 10.58 39.07 -3.13
CA ASP A 550 11.38 40.13 -2.51
C ASP A 550 12.74 40.32 -3.23
N LEU A 551 13.31 39.24 -3.77
CA LEU A 551 14.51 39.28 -4.60
C LEU A 551 14.30 40.05 -5.90
N LEU A 552 13.15 39.86 -6.54
CA LEU A 552 12.83 40.56 -7.78
C LEU A 552 12.46 42.02 -7.53
N ALA A 553 11.78 42.32 -6.43
CA ALA A 553 11.55 43.69 -6.00
C ALA A 553 12.89 44.41 -5.84
N LYS A 554 13.86 43.85 -5.11
CA LYS A 554 15.19 44.43 -4.96
C LYS A 554 15.96 44.54 -6.28
N LYS A 555 15.97 43.50 -7.14
CA LYS A 555 16.60 43.57 -8.47
C LYS A 555 16.02 44.71 -9.32
N ARG A 556 14.68 44.89 -9.31
CA ARG A 556 14.01 46.01 -10.01
C ARG A 556 14.34 47.36 -9.41
N THR A 557 14.44 47.49 -8.09
CA THR A 557 14.83 48.74 -7.43
C THR A 557 16.27 49.11 -7.76
N VAL A 558 17.20 48.16 -7.72
CA VAL A 558 18.62 48.38 -8.09
C VAL A 558 18.75 48.80 -9.56
N LEU A 559 18.03 48.13 -10.47
CA LEU A 559 17.99 48.51 -11.88
C LEU A 559 17.40 49.91 -12.10
N THR A 560 16.37 50.29 -11.35
CA THR A 560 15.74 51.62 -11.44
C THR A 560 16.65 52.73 -10.90
N VAL A 561 17.44 52.45 -9.87
CA VAL A 561 18.47 53.36 -9.34
C VAL A 561 19.60 53.55 -10.35
N HIS A 562 20.02 52.49 -11.04
CA HIS A 562 21.04 52.58 -12.11
C HIS A 562 20.56 53.36 -13.34
N VAL A 563 19.27 53.32 -13.67
CA VAL A 563 18.70 54.11 -14.78
C VAL A 563 18.56 55.60 -14.41
N ARG A 564 18.45 55.92 -13.11
CA ARG A 564 18.30 57.32 -12.63
C ARG A 564 19.63 58.04 -12.36
N SER A 565 20.75 57.32 -12.34
CA SER A 565 22.10 57.88 -12.17
C SER A 565 22.77 58.18 -13.51
N LEU A 566 22.30 59.22 -14.21
CA LEU A 566 23.13 60.01 -15.14
C LEU A 566 23.71 61.20 -14.35
N PRO A 567 24.97 61.61 -14.59
CA PRO A 567 25.73 62.38 -13.61
C PRO A 567 25.33 63.86 -13.64
N THR A 568 24.79 64.37 -12.54
CA THR A 568 24.87 65.81 -12.25
C THR A 568 25.68 65.97 -10.97
N LYS A 569 26.90 66.51 -11.12
CA LYS A 569 27.77 66.88 -10.01
C LYS A 569 27.11 67.99 -9.18
N SER A 570 26.97 67.76 -7.89
CA SER A 570 27.00 68.85 -6.89
C SER A 570 27.56 68.32 -5.57
N VAL A 571 28.55 69.05 -5.07
CA VAL A 571 29.31 68.83 -3.83
C VAL A 571 28.68 69.63 -2.69
N SER A 572 28.44 69.00 -1.54
CA SER A 572 28.45 69.59 -0.17
C SER A 572 28.00 68.49 0.81
N SER A 573 28.92 67.81 1.51
CA SER A 573 29.46 68.07 2.86
C SER A 573 28.77 67.22 3.96
N PRO A 574 29.51 66.79 5.00
CA PRO A 574 29.21 65.61 5.81
C PRO A 574 28.55 65.97 7.15
N ASP A 575 27.64 65.11 7.61
CA ASP A 575 27.35 64.75 9.02
C ASP A 575 25.89 64.34 9.17
N GLU A 576 25.65 63.02 9.08
CA GLU A 576 24.46 62.41 9.67
C GLU A 576 24.87 61.03 10.22
N PRO A 577 24.58 60.72 11.51
CA PRO A 577 24.95 59.44 12.11
C PRO A 577 24.17 58.29 11.44
N PRO A 578 24.74 57.08 11.35
CA PRO A 578 24.07 55.94 10.72
C PRO A 578 22.75 55.66 11.44
N SER A 579 21.66 55.70 10.68
CA SER A 579 20.32 55.39 11.20
C SER A 579 20.32 53.97 11.79
N ALA A 580 19.82 53.85 13.02
CA ALA A 580 19.70 52.60 13.78
C ALA A 580 18.73 51.55 13.17
N THR A 581 18.34 51.69 11.90
CA THR A 581 17.50 50.71 11.19
C THR A 581 18.30 49.66 10.41
N ALA A 582 19.60 49.87 10.19
CA ALA A 582 20.46 48.91 9.48
C ALA A 582 20.79 47.66 10.32
N ASP A 583 21.10 47.83 11.61
CA ASP A 583 21.48 46.72 12.51
C ASP A 583 20.35 45.73 12.76
N ALA A 584 19.08 46.14 12.63
CA ALA A 584 17.93 45.26 12.83
C ALA A 584 17.60 44.38 11.62
N MET A 585 18.06 44.75 10.40
CA MET A 585 17.85 43.94 9.20
C MET A 585 18.88 42.79 9.06
N ASP A 586 20.08 42.95 9.60
CA ASP A 586 21.17 41.95 9.54
C ASP A 586 20.89 40.69 10.39
N GLU A 587 19.85 40.70 11.23
CA GLU A 587 19.50 39.56 12.09
C GLU A 587 18.63 38.48 11.39
N TYR A 588 18.03 38.80 10.24
CA TYR A 588 17.06 37.92 9.57
C TYR A 588 17.55 37.38 8.22
N PHE A 589 17.55 36.06 8.09
CA PHE A 589 17.91 35.34 6.87
C PHE A 589 16.67 34.96 6.06
N MET A 590 16.83 34.77 4.76
CA MET A 590 15.79 34.29 3.85
C MET A 590 16.29 33.08 3.08
N LEU A 591 15.44 32.06 2.97
CA LEU A 591 15.70 30.94 2.07
C LEU A 591 15.20 31.26 0.66
N ALA A 592 16.04 31.09 -0.34
CA ALA A 592 15.70 31.29 -1.73
C ALA A 592 16.14 30.11 -2.58
N GLN A 593 15.52 29.97 -3.74
CA GLN A 593 15.88 28.96 -4.72
C GLN A 593 16.17 29.64 -6.05
N ASP A 594 17.22 29.17 -6.73
CA ASP A 594 17.59 29.62 -8.07
C ASP A 594 16.76 28.90 -9.16
N GLY A 595 16.94 29.34 -10.42
CA GLY A 595 16.27 28.71 -11.56
C GLY A 595 16.71 27.27 -11.84
N ASP A 596 17.87 26.86 -11.31
CA ASP A 596 18.42 25.51 -11.39
C ASP A 596 17.97 24.61 -10.23
N ALA A 597 17.01 25.09 -9.44
CA ALA A 597 16.38 24.40 -8.31
C ALA A 597 17.31 24.11 -7.11
N ASN A 598 18.43 24.84 -6.99
CA ASN A 598 19.32 24.80 -5.83
C ASN A 598 18.87 25.79 -4.75
N ILE A 599 19.08 25.42 -3.49
CA ILE A 599 18.64 26.20 -2.34
C ILE A 599 19.80 26.98 -1.76
N HIS A 600 19.57 28.29 -1.61
CA HIS A 600 20.52 29.29 -1.14
C HIS A 600 20.00 30.01 0.10
N ILE A 601 20.90 30.43 0.98
CA ILE A 601 20.58 31.27 2.14
C ILE A 601 21.05 32.69 1.85
N LEU A 602 20.14 33.63 2.05
CA LEU A 602 20.38 35.05 1.89
C LEU A 602 20.34 35.74 3.24
N ASP A 603 21.21 36.72 3.44
CA ASP A 603 21.21 37.60 4.61
C ASP A 603 20.14 38.71 4.53
N GLY A 604 20.13 39.62 5.51
CA GLY A 604 19.25 40.78 5.56
C GLY A 604 19.35 41.68 4.34
N ASN A 605 20.54 41.74 3.75
CA ASN A 605 20.86 42.46 2.54
C ASN A 605 20.62 41.64 1.27
N LEU A 606 19.94 40.49 1.37
CA LEU A 606 19.65 39.60 0.24
C LEU A 606 20.91 39.16 -0.52
N THR A 607 22.06 39.16 0.14
CA THR A 607 23.32 38.62 -0.37
C THR A 607 23.49 37.17 0.08
N GLU A 608 24.04 36.35 -0.80
CA GLU A 608 24.22 34.92 -0.54
C GLU A 608 25.29 34.68 0.52
N VAL A 609 24.99 33.81 1.49
CA VAL A 609 25.92 33.42 2.55
C VAL A 609 26.84 32.32 2.01
N PRO A 610 28.17 32.54 1.93
CA PRO A 610 29.10 31.53 1.41
C PRO A 610 29.08 30.25 2.25
N SER A 611 29.27 29.10 1.60
CA SER A 611 29.22 27.79 2.28
C SER A 611 30.26 27.64 3.39
N VAL A 612 31.43 28.27 3.26
CA VAL A 612 32.49 28.25 4.28
C VAL A 612 32.01 28.93 5.56
N VAL A 613 31.38 30.10 5.43
CA VAL A 613 30.81 30.84 6.57
C VAL A 613 29.70 30.03 7.21
N TYR A 614 28.87 29.38 6.41
CA TYR A 614 27.79 28.54 6.90
C TYR A 614 28.30 27.28 7.61
N ASN A 615 29.34 26.63 7.11
CA ASN A 615 29.97 25.47 7.76
C ASN A 615 30.52 25.83 9.15
N VAL A 616 31.06 27.03 9.33
CA VAL A 616 31.45 27.53 10.67
C VAL A 616 30.24 27.65 11.59
N LYS A 617 29.09 28.13 11.09
CA LYS A 617 27.83 28.17 11.84
C LYS A 617 27.31 26.77 12.20
N ILE A 618 27.48 25.77 11.33
CA ILE A 618 27.15 24.36 11.59
C ILE A 618 27.99 23.81 12.76
N LEU A 619 29.31 24.05 12.74
CA LEU A 619 30.21 23.59 13.79
C LEU A 619 29.82 24.17 15.15
N LYS A 620 29.50 25.48 15.20
CA LYS A 620 29.05 26.18 16.41
C LYS A 620 27.58 25.93 16.79
N ASN A 621 26.82 25.21 15.97
CA ASN A 621 25.36 25.04 16.12
C ASN A 621 24.60 26.37 16.29
N ALA A 622 24.98 27.39 15.53
CA ALA A 622 24.34 28.70 15.64
C ALA A 622 22.85 28.64 15.24
N PHE A 623 22.02 29.41 15.94
CA PHE A 623 20.62 29.61 15.57
C PHE A 623 20.50 30.68 14.48
N ILE A 624 19.64 30.42 13.51
CA ILE A 624 19.39 31.25 12.35
C ILE A 624 17.91 31.62 12.36
N LYS A 625 17.61 32.91 12.39
CA LYS A 625 16.24 33.43 12.29
C LYS A 625 15.87 33.56 10.82
N LEU A 626 14.95 32.73 10.34
CA LEU A 626 14.45 32.79 8.96
C LEU A 626 13.12 33.53 8.93
N LYS A 627 13.03 34.55 8.07
CA LYS A 627 11.80 35.34 7.84
C LYS A 627 10.95 34.80 6.71
#